data_AF-A0A4V1E8H6-F1
#
_entry.id   AF-A0A4V1E8H6-F1
#
_cell.length_a   1.000
_cell.length_b   1.000
_cell.length_c   1.000
_cell.angle_alpha   90.00
_cell.angle_beta   90.00
_cell.angle_gamma   90.00
#
_symmetry.space_group_name_H-M   'P 1'
#
loop_
_entity.id
_entity.type
_entity.pdbx_description
1 polymer ?
#
loop_
_entity_poly.entity_id
_entity_poly.type
_entity_poly.pdbx_seq_one_letter_code
_entity_poly.pdbx_strand_id
1 'polypeptide(L)'
;MLGAIFGDIVGSVYEFNNTHDPDFPLLTRWSRPTDGSIMSLAVAKALIETAGQSDAVIGAALVHSMQTLGRQYPNCGYGGMFRQWLRSTDPQPYNSFGNGSAMRVAAAGWLYPTLDSTLHTARLTAEVTHNHPEGIKGAEAIAEAYYPMPHQYREEALLRLDVPLLHIAAQYHHYYRSHCRTL
;
A
#
# COMPACT_ATOMS: atom_id res chain seq x y z
N MET A 1 5.95 0.95 5.48
CA MET A 1 4.74 0.10 5.29
C MET A 1 4.01 -0.22 6.59
N LEU A 2 4.66 -0.69 7.65
CA LEU A 2 3.96 -1.05 8.90
C LEU A 2 3.26 0.12 9.58
N GLY A 3 3.84 1.33 9.54
CA GLY A 3 3.15 2.53 10.01
C GLY A 3 1.85 2.83 9.25
N ALA A 4 1.79 2.53 7.95
CA ALA A 4 0.57 2.69 7.15
C ALA A 4 -0.50 1.65 7.55
N ILE A 5 -0.09 0.40 7.76
CA ILE A 5 -0.99 -0.67 8.24
C ILE A 5 -1.50 -0.38 9.66
N PHE A 6 -0.60 0.06 10.55
CA PHE A 6 -0.98 0.42 11.92
C PHE A 6 -1.93 1.62 11.92
N GLY A 7 -1.63 2.67 11.17
CA GLY A 7 -2.50 3.84 11.01
C GLY A 7 -3.88 3.49 10.48
N ASP A 8 -3.95 2.56 9.52
CA ASP A 8 -5.21 2.02 8.99
C ASP A 8 -6.03 1.30 10.08
N ILE A 9 -5.40 0.39 10.82
CA ILE A 9 -6.06 -0.35 11.91
C ILE A 9 -6.56 0.59 13.01
N VAL A 10 -5.74 1.54 13.43
CA VAL A 10 -6.08 2.58 14.42
C VAL A 10 -7.26 3.42 13.92
N GLY A 11 -7.18 3.91 12.68
CA GLY A 11 -8.18 4.79 12.07
C GLY A 11 -9.53 4.11 11.76
N SER A 12 -9.55 2.77 11.64
CA SER A 12 -10.70 1.98 11.19
C SER A 12 -12.00 2.22 11.97
N VAL A 13 -11.92 2.53 13.27
CA VAL A 13 -13.10 2.78 14.13
C VAL A 13 -13.55 4.24 14.10
N TYR A 14 -12.75 5.13 13.50
CA TYR A 14 -12.95 6.57 13.48
C TYR A 14 -13.32 7.11 12.08
N GLU A 15 -13.28 6.28 11.03
CA GLU A 15 -13.53 6.68 9.63
C GLU A 15 -14.85 7.44 9.44
N PHE A 16 -15.92 7.00 10.10
CA PHE A 16 -17.25 7.62 10.06
C PHE A 16 -17.69 8.19 11.42
N ASN A 17 -16.82 8.15 12.42
CA ASN A 17 -17.05 8.67 13.76
C ASN A 17 -15.74 9.28 14.27
N ASN A 18 -15.34 10.37 13.64
CA ASN A 18 -14.03 10.98 13.85
C ASN A 18 -13.88 11.58 15.25
N THR A 19 -12.63 11.82 15.64
CA THR A 19 -12.30 12.51 16.89
C THR A 19 -11.19 13.53 16.62
N HIS A 20 -11.27 14.67 17.31
CA HIS A 20 -10.20 15.67 17.37
C HIS A 20 -9.45 15.62 18.70
N ASP A 21 -9.84 14.71 19.59
CA ASP A 21 -9.15 14.48 20.86
C ASP A 21 -7.78 13.84 20.58
N PRO A 22 -6.66 14.48 20.96
CA PRO A 22 -5.34 13.87 20.81
C PRO A 22 -5.13 12.65 21.74
N ASP A 23 -5.92 12.52 22.81
CA ASP A 23 -5.82 11.45 23.81
C ASP A 23 -6.85 10.32 23.57
N PHE A 24 -7.02 9.92 22.30
CA PHE A 24 -7.94 8.85 21.93
C PHE A 24 -7.31 7.44 22.07
N PRO A 25 -8.13 6.39 22.31
CA PRO A 25 -7.62 5.02 22.32
C PRO A 25 -7.10 4.60 20.94
N LEU A 26 -5.78 4.38 20.81
CA LEU A 26 -5.19 3.93 19.54
C LEU A 26 -5.76 2.59 19.07
N LEU A 27 -5.97 1.64 19.98
CA LEU A 27 -6.50 0.32 19.67
C LEU A 27 -7.72 0.01 20.54
N THR A 28 -8.73 -0.55 19.91
CA THR A 28 -9.93 -1.07 20.58
C THR A 28 -10.20 -2.50 20.11
N ARG A 29 -11.12 -3.21 20.77
CA ARG A 29 -11.56 -4.54 20.33
C ARG A 29 -12.19 -4.57 18.93
N TRP A 30 -12.53 -3.40 18.36
CA TRP A 30 -13.15 -3.25 17.04
C TRP A 30 -12.16 -2.79 15.96
N SER A 31 -10.94 -2.41 16.36
CA SER A 31 -9.88 -2.03 15.43
C SER A 31 -9.53 -3.21 14.53
N ARG A 32 -9.53 -2.98 13.20
CA ARG A 32 -9.32 -4.03 12.21
C ARG A 32 -8.65 -3.47 10.95
N PRO A 33 -7.90 -4.29 10.20
CA PRO A 33 -7.38 -3.87 8.90
C PRO A 33 -8.52 -3.60 7.92
N THR A 34 -8.36 -2.56 7.11
CA THR A 34 -9.30 -2.19 6.05
C THR A 34 -8.69 -2.46 4.68
N ASP A 35 -9.36 -2.05 3.61
CA ASP A 35 -8.86 -2.07 2.26
C ASP A 35 -7.51 -1.35 2.11
N GLY A 36 -7.22 -0.35 2.94
CA GLY A 36 -5.91 0.29 3.02
C GLY A 36 -4.79 -0.73 3.28
N SER A 37 -4.92 -1.54 4.34
CA SER A 37 -3.96 -2.61 4.66
C SER A 37 -3.95 -3.72 3.61
N ILE A 38 -5.13 -4.21 3.20
CA ILE A 38 -5.22 -5.32 2.25
C ILE A 38 -4.58 -4.93 0.91
N MET A 39 -4.86 -3.74 0.39
CA MET A 39 -4.31 -3.29 -0.89
C MET A 39 -2.84 -2.90 -0.79
N SER A 40 -2.38 -2.37 0.34
CA SER A 40 -0.94 -2.13 0.57
C SER A 40 -0.14 -3.42 0.45
N LEU A 41 -0.63 -4.50 1.06
CA LEU A 41 0.02 -5.82 1.00
C LEU A 41 -0.04 -6.42 -0.41
N ALA A 42 -1.17 -6.29 -1.10
CA ALA A 42 -1.30 -6.76 -2.48
C ALA A 42 -0.33 -6.05 -3.44
N VAL A 43 -0.22 -4.73 -3.33
CA VAL A 43 0.74 -3.92 -4.11
C VAL A 43 2.17 -4.33 -3.77
N ALA A 44 2.50 -4.44 -2.48
CA ALA A 44 3.83 -4.87 -2.05
C ALA A 44 4.21 -6.21 -2.67
N LYS A 45 3.33 -7.22 -2.60
CA LYS A 45 3.52 -8.55 -3.18
C LYS A 45 3.79 -8.47 -4.69
N ALA A 46 2.97 -7.74 -5.45
CA ALA A 46 3.11 -7.63 -6.89
C ALA A 46 4.46 -7.01 -7.28
N LEU A 47 4.87 -5.90 -6.64
CA LEU A 47 6.12 -5.21 -6.94
C LEU A 47 7.35 -6.07 -6.60
N ILE A 48 7.27 -6.81 -5.50
CA ILE A 48 8.28 -7.79 -5.06
C ILE A 48 8.46 -8.88 -6.12
N GLU A 49 7.36 -9.49 -6.59
CA GLU A 49 7.39 -10.62 -7.54
C GLU A 49 7.78 -10.21 -8.95
N THR A 50 7.68 -8.92 -9.27
CA THR A 50 7.95 -8.37 -10.61
C THR A 50 9.14 -7.41 -10.62
N ALA A 51 10.00 -7.47 -9.61
CA ALA A 51 11.21 -6.65 -9.55
C ALA A 51 12.05 -6.79 -10.83
N GLY A 52 12.38 -5.66 -11.46
CA GLY A 52 13.16 -5.61 -12.71
C GLY A 52 12.41 -6.04 -13.97
N GLN A 53 11.11 -6.32 -13.90
CA GLN A 53 10.28 -6.63 -15.07
C GLN A 53 9.75 -5.36 -15.76
N SER A 54 9.12 -5.53 -16.92
CA SER A 54 8.51 -4.42 -17.66
C SER A 54 7.22 -3.92 -17.02
N ASP A 55 6.85 -2.67 -17.32
CA ASP A 55 5.62 -2.02 -16.84
C ASP A 55 4.36 -2.87 -17.11
N ALA A 56 4.29 -3.53 -18.27
CA ALA A 56 3.17 -4.40 -18.63
C ALA A 56 3.04 -5.62 -17.68
N VAL A 57 4.17 -6.22 -17.31
CA VAL A 57 4.22 -7.35 -16.36
C VAL A 57 3.86 -6.87 -14.96
N ILE A 58 4.41 -5.74 -14.52
CA ILE A 58 4.11 -5.13 -13.23
C ILE A 58 2.61 -4.80 -13.14
N GLY A 59 2.04 -4.15 -14.15
CA GLY A 59 0.62 -3.81 -14.22
C GLY A 59 -0.29 -5.03 -14.12
N ALA A 60 0.01 -6.09 -14.88
CA ALA A 60 -0.74 -7.34 -14.81
C ALA A 60 -0.66 -7.99 -13.43
N ALA A 61 0.52 -8.01 -12.80
CA ALA A 61 0.71 -8.55 -11.46
C ALA A 61 -0.01 -7.73 -10.39
N LEU A 62 -0.03 -6.39 -10.51
CA LEU A 62 -0.78 -5.50 -9.62
C LEU A 62 -2.27 -5.83 -9.66
N VAL A 63 -2.84 -5.91 -10.86
CA VAL A 63 -4.25 -6.29 -11.07
C VAL A 63 -4.54 -7.64 -10.43
N HIS A 64 -3.74 -8.66 -10.77
CA HIS A 64 -3.93 -10.02 -10.29
C HIS A 64 -3.83 -10.13 -8.76
N SER A 65 -2.79 -9.54 -8.17
CA SER A 65 -2.56 -9.56 -6.73
C SER A 65 -3.69 -8.85 -5.98
N MET A 66 -4.07 -7.65 -6.43
CA MET A 66 -5.13 -6.86 -5.79
C MET A 66 -6.49 -7.54 -5.88
N GLN A 67 -6.86 -8.11 -7.03
CA GLN A 67 -8.10 -8.87 -7.16
C GLN A 67 -8.07 -10.13 -6.29
N THR A 68 -6.97 -10.88 -6.31
CA THR A 68 -6.84 -12.14 -5.56
C THR A 68 -7.00 -11.91 -4.07
N LEU A 69 -6.22 -10.98 -3.50
CA LEU A 69 -6.28 -10.70 -2.09
C LEU A 69 -7.57 -9.97 -1.71
N GLY A 70 -8.01 -9.00 -2.52
CA GLY A 70 -9.23 -8.24 -2.23
C GLY A 70 -10.50 -9.09 -2.22
N ARG A 71 -10.57 -10.12 -3.08
CA ARG A 71 -11.69 -11.10 -3.10
C ARG A 71 -11.72 -12.00 -1.87
N GLN A 72 -10.56 -12.30 -1.27
CA GLN A 72 -10.48 -13.07 -0.03
C GLN A 72 -10.99 -12.28 1.18
N TYR A 73 -10.92 -10.94 1.12
CA TYR A 73 -11.31 -10.03 2.19
C TYR A 73 -12.41 -9.05 1.75
N PRO A 74 -13.60 -9.51 1.35
CA PRO A 74 -14.60 -8.68 0.64
C PRO A 74 -15.24 -7.58 1.50
N ASN A 75 -15.16 -7.70 2.84
CA ASN A 75 -15.87 -6.85 3.80
C ASN A 75 -14.93 -5.90 4.57
N CYS A 76 -13.94 -5.34 3.86
CA CYS A 76 -12.89 -4.49 4.44
C CYS A 76 -13.02 -2.99 4.11
N GLY A 77 -14.16 -2.51 3.63
CA GLY A 77 -14.38 -1.06 3.47
C GLY A 77 -14.24 -0.50 2.05
N TYR A 78 -13.87 -1.32 1.05
CA TYR A 78 -13.69 -0.88 -0.34
C TYR A 78 -14.77 0.08 -0.86
N GLY A 79 -14.39 1.11 -1.60
CA GLY A 79 -15.33 1.97 -2.32
C GLY A 79 -16.20 1.21 -3.34
N GLY A 80 -17.39 1.74 -3.65
CA GLY A 80 -18.38 1.05 -4.49
C GLY A 80 -17.85 0.63 -5.87
N MET A 81 -17.19 1.55 -6.59
CA MET A 81 -16.58 1.25 -7.89
C MET A 81 -15.41 0.25 -7.76
N PHE A 82 -14.60 0.37 -6.70
CA PHE A 82 -13.49 -0.55 -6.46
C PHE A 82 -13.98 -1.98 -6.19
N ARG A 83 -15.12 -2.16 -5.49
CA ARG A 83 -15.75 -3.50 -5.32
C ARG A 83 -16.17 -4.11 -6.65
N GLN A 84 -16.67 -3.30 -7.59
CA GLN A 84 -17.02 -3.77 -8.93
C GLN A 84 -15.75 -4.17 -9.69
N TRP A 85 -14.71 -3.33 -9.64
CA TRP A 85 -13.40 -3.62 -10.22
C TRP A 85 -12.79 -4.91 -9.68
N LEU A 86 -12.86 -5.15 -8.37
CA LEU A 86 -12.39 -6.39 -7.74
C LEU A 86 -13.06 -7.63 -8.31
N ARG A 87 -14.34 -7.55 -8.71
CA ARG A 87 -15.12 -8.69 -9.20
C ARG A 87 -15.16 -8.80 -10.73
N SER A 88 -14.61 -7.81 -11.45
CA SER A 88 -14.58 -7.84 -12.91
C SER A 88 -13.69 -8.98 -13.42
N THR A 89 -14.15 -9.65 -14.47
CA THR A 89 -13.36 -10.62 -15.25
C THR A 89 -12.32 -9.94 -16.12
N ASP A 90 -12.61 -8.72 -16.57
CA ASP A 90 -11.70 -7.84 -17.30
C ASP A 90 -11.68 -6.46 -16.62
N PRO A 91 -10.87 -6.31 -15.55
CA PRO A 91 -10.84 -5.09 -14.76
C PRO A 91 -10.14 -3.94 -15.50
N GLN A 92 -10.91 -2.92 -15.86
CA GLN A 92 -10.40 -1.69 -16.46
C GLN A 92 -10.33 -0.56 -15.42
N PRO A 93 -9.33 0.33 -15.49
CA PRO A 93 -9.32 1.51 -14.63
C PRO A 93 -10.50 2.42 -14.95
N TYR A 94 -11.00 3.11 -13.93
CA TYR A 94 -12.33 3.73 -13.98
C TYR A 94 -12.31 5.22 -13.64
N ASN A 95 -11.19 5.90 -13.95
CA ASN A 95 -10.99 7.34 -13.83
C ASN A 95 -11.30 7.91 -12.42
N SER A 96 -10.97 7.14 -11.38
CA SER A 96 -11.17 7.56 -10.00
C SER A 96 -10.15 8.61 -9.57
N PHE A 97 -10.64 9.67 -8.92
CA PHE A 97 -9.84 10.71 -8.24
C PHE A 97 -9.82 10.55 -6.72
N GLY A 98 -10.34 9.42 -6.20
CA GLY A 98 -10.29 9.11 -4.76
C GLY A 98 -8.88 8.80 -4.26
N ASN A 99 -8.71 8.78 -2.94
CA ASN A 99 -7.42 8.54 -2.27
C ASN A 99 -6.96 7.06 -2.29
N GLY A 100 -7.75 6.14 -2.85
CA GLY A 100 -7.51 4.70 -2.80
C GLY A 100 -6.23 4.24 -3.50
N SER A 101 -5.69 5.03 -4.43
CA SER A 101 -4.35 4.84 -5.00
C SER A 101 -3.25 5.21 -4.01
N ALA A 102 -3.40 6.33 -3.32
CA ALA A 102 -2.42 6.86 -2.37
C ALA A 102 -2.32 6.03 -1.09
N MET A 103 -3.44 5.52 -0.56
CA MET A 103 -3.45 4.74 0.69
C MET A 103 -2.61 3.45 0.64
N ARG A 104 -2.35 2.93 -0.57
CA ARG A 104 -1.67 1.64 -0.79
C ARG A 104 -0.27 1.75 -1.42
N VAL A 105 0.22 2.96 -1.64
CA VAL A 105 1.44 3.21 -2.44
C VAL A 105 2.75 3.02 -1.66
N ALA A 106 2.66 2.77 -0.35
CA ALA A 106 3.82 2.76 0.54
C ALA A 106 4.95 1.82 0.05
N ALA A 107 4.65 0.70 -0.60
CA ALA A 107 5.69 -0.19 -1.12
C ALA A 107 6.53 0.45 -2.23
N ALA A 108 5.93 1.24 -3.14
CA ALA A 108 6.65 1.94 -4.19
C ALA A 108 7.64 2.97 -3.61
N GLY A 109 7.25 3.67 -2.54
CA GLY A 109 8.13 4.62 -1.82
C GLY A 109 9.35 3.99 -1.14
N TRP A 110 9.39 2.67 -1.01
CA TRP A 110 10.41 1.95 -0.24
C TRP A 110 11.29 1.06 -1.09
N LEU A 111 10.74 0.42 -2.12
CA LEU A 111 11.42 -0.62 -2.89
C LEU A 111 12.39 -0.07 -3.95
N TYR A 112 12.25 1.21 -4.31
CA TYR A 112 12.95 1.79 -5.46
C TYR A 112 14.06 2.75 -5.03
N PRO A 113 15.23 2.72 -5.72
CA PRO A 113 16.44 3.39 -5.26
C PRO A 113 16.51 4.87 -5.63
N THR A 114 15.69 5.33 -6.58
CA THR A 114 15.67 6.74 -7.03
C THR A 114 14.28 7.32 -6.94
N LEU A 115 14.19 8.64 -6.85
CA LEU A 115 12.90 9.34 -6.84
C LEU A 115 12.13 9.03 -8.11
N ASP A 116 12.79 9.11 -9.27
CA ASP A 116 12.15 8.84 -10.57
C ASP A 116 11.56 7.42 -10.65
N SER A 117 12.32 6.41 -10.22
CA SER A 117 11.82 5.02 -10.21
C SER A 117 10.72 4.79 -9.17
N THR A 118 10.76 5.52 -8.06
CA THR A 118 9.70 5.55 -7.04
C THR A 118 8.41 6.14 -7.59
N LEU A 119 8.48 7.31 -8.22
CA LEU A 119 7.33 8.02 -8.79
C LEU A 119 6.74 7.27 -9.99
N HIS A 120 7.59 6.75 -10.87
CA HIS A 120 7.17 5.89 -11.98
C HIS A 120 6.38 4.68 -11.48
N THR A 121 6.93 3.96 -10.49
CA THR A 121 6.23 2.81 -9.91
C THR A 121 4.94 3.22 -9.21
N ALA A 122 4.95 4.32 -8.45
CA ALA A 122 3.76 4.86 -7.80
C ALA A 122 2.63 5.12 -8.83
N ARG A 123 2.96 5.70 -9.99
CA ARG A 123 2.04 5.86 -11.12
C ARG A 123 1.47 4.52 -11.59
N LEU A 124 2.30 3.51 -11.83
CA LEU A 124 1.83 2.17 -12.24
C LEU A 124 0.83 1.57 -11.23
N THR A 125 1.08 1.72 -9.93
CA THR A 125 0.16 1.23 -8.87
C THR A 125 -1.18 1.96 -8.82
N ALA A 126 -1.21 3.22 -9.28
CA ALA A 126 -2.43 4.02 -9.36
C ALA A 126 -3.22 3.68 -10.63
N GLU A 127 -2.56 3.65 -11.79
CA GLU A 127 -3.16 3.55 -13.12
C GLU A 127 -4.03 2.32 -13.33
N VAL A 128 -3.78 1.22 -12.62
CA VAL A 128 -4.62 0.01 -12.67
C VAL A 128 -6.07 0.23 -12.19
N THR A 129 -6.37 1.35 -11.53
CA THR A 129 -7.72 1.71 -11.05
C THR A 129 -8.07 3.20 -11.09
N HIS A 130 -7.09 4.06 -10.78
CA HIS A 130 -7.20 5.50 -10.60
C HIS A 130 -6.39 6.22 -11.69
N ASN A 131 -6.75 6.01 -12.97
CA ASN A 131 -6.09 6.66 -14.11
C ASN A 131 -6.49 8.13 -14.31
N HIS A 132 -7.16 8.75 -13.32
CA HIS A 132 -7.36 10.20 -13.29
C HIS A 132 -6.07 10.90 -12.84
N PRO A 133 -5.68 12.06 -13.42
CA PRO A 133 -4.45 12.77 -13.04
C PRO A 133 -4.30 13.01 -11.52
N GLU A 134 -5.37 13.43 -10.83
CA GLU A 134 -5.33 13.63 -9.37
C GLU A 134 -5.15 12.32 -8.57
N GLY A 135 -5.68 11.19 -9.07
CA GLY A 135 -5.49 9.90 -8.44
C GLY A 135 -4.04 9.41 -8.54
N ILE A 136 -3.40 9.66 -9.68
CA ILE A 136 -1.97 9.37 -9.92
C ILE A 136 -1.11 10.29 -9.05
N LYS A 137 -1.38 11.60 -9.11
CA LYS A 137 -0.66 12.63 -8.34
C LYS A 137 -0.71 12.37 -6.85
N GLY A 138 -1.85 11.93 -6.32
CA GLY A 138 -1.97 11.55 -4.91
C GLY A 138 -1.07 10.39 -4.52
N ALA A 139 -0.93 9.38 -5.39
CA ALA A 139 -0.03 8.24 -5.15
C ALA A 139 1.45 8.66 -5.24
N GLU A 140 1.80 9.43 -6.27
CA GLU A 140 3.14 9.99 -6.44
C GLU A 140 3.58 10.85 -5.24
N ALA A 141 2.72 11.76 -4.78
CA ALA A 141 3.02 12.65 -3.65
C ALA A 141 3.29 11.88 -2.35
N ILE A 142 2.49 10.83 -2.06
CA ILE A 142 2.72 10.00 -0.87
C ILE A 142 3.98 9.14 -1.04
N ALA A 143 4.25 8.61 -2.23
CA ALA A 143 5.47 7.85 -2.49
C ALA A 143 6.73 8.73 -2.36
N GLU A 144 6.68 9.96 -2.86
CA GLU A 144 7.73 10.97 -2.68
C GLU A 144 7.96 11.25 -1.20
N ALA A 145 6.92 11.35 -0.36
CA ALA A 145 7.12 11.55 1.08
C ALA A 145 7.86 10.38 1.77
N TYR A 146 7.73 9.15 1.25
CA TYR A 146 8.45 7.99 1.76
C TYR A 146 9.90 7.88 1.23
N TYR A 147 10.13 8.28 -0.02
CA TYR A 147 11.43 8.19 -0.69
C TYR A 147 12.62 8.77 0.09
N PRO A 148 12.57 10.01 0.63
CA PRO A 148 13.73 10.66 1.24
C PRO A 148 14.12 10.03 2.57
N MET A 149 13.29 9.16 3.15
CA MET A 149 13.53 8.59 4.47
C MET A 149 14.80 7.71 4.43
N PRO A 150 15.90 8.11 5.09
CA PRO A 150 17.15 7.36 5.03
C PRO A 150 17.01 5.96 5.61
N HIS A 151 17.70 4.99 5.01
CA HIS A 151 17.62 3.57 5.39
C HIS A 151 17.81 3.31 6.89
N GLN A 152 18.72 4.04 7.54
CA GLN A 152 18.96 3.91 8.98
C GLN A 152 17.73 4.24 9.84
N TYR A 153 16.99 5.29 9.48
CA TYR A 153 15.79 5.70 10.23
C TYR A 153 14.59 4.79 9.93
N ARG A 154 14.56 4.24 8.71
CA ARG A 154 13.65 3.18 8.32
C ARG A 154 13.83 1.93 9.20
N GLU A 155 15.08 1.51 9.44
CA GLU A 155 15.42 0.38 10.30
C GLU A 155 15.19 0.67 11.80
N GLU A 156 15.58 1.85 12.28
CA GLU A 156 15.37 2.27 13.67
C GLU A 156 13.88 2.33 14.03
N ALA A 157 13.03 2.78 13.10
CA ALA A 157 11.58 2.77 13.28
C ALA A 157 11.02 1.34 13.47
N LEU A 158 11.63 0.33 12.84
CA LEU A 158 11.23 -1.08 13.00
C LEU A 158 11.63 -1.64 14.37
N LEU A 159 12.71 -1.14 14.98
CA LEU A 159 13.13 -1.54 16.34
C LEU A 159 12.18 -1.06 17.44
N ARG A 160 11.28 -0.12 17.13
CA ARG A 160 10.24 0.37 18.04
C ARG A 160 8.93 -0.42 17.97
N LEU A 161 8.84 -1.42 17.09
CA LEU A 161 7.65 -2.25 16.94
C LEU A 161 7.64 -3.39 17.97
N ASP A 162 6.45 -3.85 18.35
CA ASP A 162 6.30 -5.01 19.23
C ASP A 162 6.47 -6.35 18.47
N VAL A 163 6.55 -7.46 19.20
CA VAL A 163 6.93 -8.78 18.68
C VAL A 163 6.09 -9.23 17.46
N PRO A 164 4.75 -9.08 17.46
CA PRO A 164 3.94 -9.48 16.31
C PRO A 164 4.18 -8.62 15.05
N LEU A 165 4.33 -7.30 15.23
CA LEU A 165 4.60 -6.38 14.12
C LEU A 165 6.01 -6.55 13.57
N LEU A 166 6.99 -6.82 14.44
CA LEU A 166 8.34 -7.22 14.08
C LEU A 166 8.38 -8.49 13.24
N HIS A 167 7.52 -9.48 13.51
CA HIS A 167 7.52 -10.74 12.75
C HIS A 167 7.09 -10.52 11.28
N ILE A 168 6.04 -9.73 11.07
CA ILE A 168 5.56 -9.36 9.72
C ILE A 168 6.60 -8.46 9.02
N ALA A 169 7.20 -7.51 9.76
CA ALA A 169 8.31 -6.70 9.28
C ALA A 169 9.48 -7.55 8.78
N ALA A 170 9.87 -8.55 9.59
CA ALA A 170 11.02 -9.39 9.35
C ALA A 170 10.84 -10.28 8.11
N GLN A 171 9.63 -10.80 7.87
CA GLN A 171 9.32 -11.57 6.66
C GLN A 171 9.46 -10.70 5.40
N TYR A 172 8.92 -9.47 5.42
CA TYR A 172 9.07 -8.51 4.33
C TYR A 172 10.53 -8.08 4.12
N HIS A 173 11.25 -7.80 5.21
CA HIS A 173 12.63 -7.32 5.16
C HIS A 173 13.62 -8.42 4.76
N HIS A 174 13.35 -9.67 5.14
CA HIS A 174 14.10 -10.84 4.69
C HIS A 174 13.99 -10.99 3.18
N TYR A 175 12.78 -10.88 2.63
CA TYR A 175 12.56 -10.88 1.19
C TYR A 175 13.32 -9.74 0.50
N TYR A 176 13.18 -8.50 1.00
CA TYR A 176 13.86 -7.32 0.46
C TYR A 176 15.40 -7.44 0.49
N ARG A 177 15.99 -7.89 1.60
CA ARG A 177 17.45 -8.04 1.72
C ARG A 177 18.03 -9.15 0.86
N SER A 178 17.28 -10.24 0.66
CA SER A 178 17.76 -11.40 -0.11
C SER A 178 17.64 -11.21 -1.62
N HIS A 179 16.77 -10.30 -2.09
CA HIS A 179 16.46 -10.16 -3.51
C HIS A 179 16.69 -8.74 -4.09
N CYS A 180 16.90 -7.71 -3.26
CA CYS A 180 17.02 -6.32 -3.71
C CYS A 180 18.31 -5.58 -3.28
N ARG A 181 19.26 -6.24 -2.61
CA ARG A 181 20.59 -5.68 -2.29
C ARG A 181 21.72 -6.46 -2.98
N THR A 182 22.35 -5.85 -3.97
CA THR A 182 23.79 -6.02 -4.23
C THR A 182 24.43 -4.63 -4.27
N LEU A 183 25.37 -4.42 -3.33
CA LEU A 183 26.06 -3.18 -2.92
C LEU A 183 25.23 -2.22 -2.05
#